data_AF-A0A934TR13-F1
#
_entry.id   AF-A0A934TR13-F1
#
_cell.length_a   1.000
_cell.length_b   1.000
_cell.length_c   1.000
_cell.angle_alpha   90.00
_cell.angle_beta   90.00
_cell.angle_gamma   90.00
#
_symmetry.space_group_name_H-M   'P 1'
#
loop_
_entity.id
_entity.type
_entity.pdbx_description
1 polymer ?
#
loop_
_entity_poly.entity_id
_entity_poly.type
_entity_poly.pdbx_seq_one_letter_code
_entity_poly.pdbx_strand_id
1 'polypeptide(L)'
;MLQKVVRSAVIDAPIARVWEVLRDFNSHDQWHDVVEKSRIEHGEPSSRVGCVRSFTLKDGNRIREQLIGLSDKDWQSTYCILDATVPLNRYVATVTLKPVTDGDRTFWHWESRFDAPPGREAELRQMVAEGVYEAGFANLRRYLAGGAHAERAHPASGTAAREVRLSRYGGPEELEAVSANAPQPGPGEVRIQQSAVGVNFLDIYLRRGWIPAMLPLPGVLGMEAAGTVIDIGTGVTGLLPGDRVAYLCPQPGSYCSVRTLAARHVVRLPADVDEETAAALLLKGVTADYLLRDLARVRPGTRLLVHAAAGGVGSLLCPWARRLHATVIGTVSSEAKARIAREQGCEHVIVAPDHRFAETVQSLCGGVDVIVDGLGAAAVDGNFGAAAKRCHWISLGQATGPLPPLDPDRLLHKSMSFSRPVVFDYVATPRELQERAQRVWQALAAGVLPPPRIERFALAAAGAAHQRLESRASTGSLVLLP
;
A
#
# COMPACT_ATOMS: atom_id res chain seq x y z
N MET A 1 -30.84 17.71 -39.44
CA MET A 1 -30.43 16.30 -39.22
C MET A 1 -29.18 16.30 -38.36
N LEU A 2 -28.99 15.31 -37.49
CA LEU A 2 -27.78 15.17 -36.68
C LEU A 2 -26.59 14.92 -37.59
N GLN A 3 -25.59 15.81 -37.57
CA GLN A 3 -24.36 15.65 -38.33
C GLN A 3 -23.41 14.71 -37.58
N LYS A 4 -22.69 13.85 -38.29
CA LYS A 4 -21.59 13.05 -37.75
C LYS A 4 -20.32 13.34 -38.53
N VAL A 5 -19.24 13.68 -37.84
CA VAL A 5 -17.91 13.86 -38.43
C VAL A 5 -16.95 12.88 -37.78
N VAL A 6 -16.15 12.20 -38.59
CA VAL A 6 -15.14 11.24 -38.13
C VAL A 6 -13.88 11.45 -38.95
N ARG A 7 -12.74 11.57 -38.28
CA ARG A 7 -11.41 11.53 -38.90
C ARG A 7 -10.47 10.68 -38.08
N SER A 8 -9.43 10.16 -38.72
CA SER A 8 -8.39 9.42 -38.03
C SER A 8 -7.05 9.62 -38.71
N ALA A 9 -5.97 9.49 -37.95
CA ALA A 9 -4.61 9.68 -38.42
C ALA A 9 -3.65 8.77 -37.65
N VAL A 10 -2.56 8.38 -38.29
CA VAL A 10 -1.38 7.83 -37.60
C VAL A 10 -0.44 8.98 -37.25
N ILE A 11 -0.02 9.04 -36.00
CA ILE A 11 0.96 9.99 -35.47
C ILE A 11 2.24 9.22 -35.20
N ASP A 12 3.36 9.70 -35.75
CA ASP A 12 4.68 9.08 -35.62
C ASP A 12 5.31 9.41 -34.24
N ALA A 13 4.60 9.00 -33.18
CA ALA A 13 5.02 9.10 -31.80
C ALA A 13 4.32 8.02 -30.94
N PRO A 14 4.93 7.61 -29.82
CA PRO A 14 4.35 6.64 -28.89
C PRO A 14 3.03 7.15 -28.29
N ILE A 15 2.08 6.24 -28.01
CA ILE A 15 0.74 6.60 -27.51
C ILE A 15 0.79 7.41 -26.22
N ALA A 16 1.72 7.13 -25.32
CA ALA A 16 1.89 7.89 -24.09
C ALA A 16 2.24 9.37 -24.38
N ARG A 17 3.11 9.62 -25.37
CA ARG A 17 3.54 10.98 -25.75
C ARG A 17 2.43 11.76 -26.45
N VAL A 18 1.65 11.08 -27.30
CA VAL A 18 0.47 11.67 -27.94
C VAL A 18 -0.62 11.96 -26.90
N TRP A 19 -0.83 11.03 -25.96
CA TRP A 19 -1.83 11.18 -24.91
C TRP A 19 -1.47 12.26 -23.92
N GLU A 20 -0.21 12.43 -23.52
CA GLU A 20 0.21 13.49 -22.62
C GLU A 20 -0.29 14.87 -23.08
N VAL A 21 -0.20 15.13 -24.38
CA VAL A 21 -0.70 16.37 -24.99
C VAL A 21 -2.23 16.43 -24.99
N LEU A 22 -2.90 15.35 -25.41
CA LEU A 22 -4.37 15.33 -25.58
C LEU A 22 -5.16 15.14 -24.27
N ARG A 23 -4.52 14.60 -23.23
CA ARG A 23 -5.05 14.38 -21.89
C ARG A 23 -5.17 15.69 -21.13
N ASP A 24 -4.22 16.61 -21.30
CA ASP A 24 -4.38 17.97 -20.81
C ASP A 24 -5.48 18.66 -21.62
N PHE A 25 -6.69 18.66 -21.06
CA PHE A 25 -7.83 19.28 -21.70
C PHE A 25 -7.61 20.79 -21.94
N ASN A 26 -6.60 21.46 -21.39
CA ASN A 26 -6.31 22.87 -21.67
C ASN A 26 -5.21 23.11 -22.71
N SER A 27 -4.57 22.07 -23.27
CA SER A 27 -3.33 22.20 -24.04
C SER A 27 -3.45 22.81 -25.44
N HIS A 28 -4.66 23.13 -25.92
CA HIS A 28 -4.88 23.43 -27.34
C HIS A 28 -4.14 24.68 -27.83
N ASP A 29 -3.91 25.69 -26.99
CA ASP A 29 -3.12 26.87 -27.36
C ASP A 29 -1.62 26.59 -27.54
N GLN A 30 -1.14 25.43 -27.11
CA GLN A 30 0.27 25.03 -27.21
C GLN A 30 0.58 24.36 -28.56
N TRP A 31 -0.39 23.64 -29.13
CA TRP A 31 -0.15 22.79 -30.29
C TRP A 31 -1.15 22.97 -31.41
N HIS A 32 -2.28 23.66 -31.20
CA HIS A 32 -3.30 23.85 -32.24
C HIS A 32 -3.30 25.30 -32.74
N ASP A 33 -2.68 25.54 -33.90
CA ASP A 33 -2.36 26.88 -34.42
C ASP A 33 -3.54 27.86 -34.52
N VAL A 34 -4.78 27.38 -34.62
CA VAL A 34 -5.98 28.24 -34.69
C VAL A 34 -6.42 28.80 -33.33
N VAL A 35 -5.95 28.20 -32.23
CA VAL A 35 -6.27 28.64 -30.86
C VAL A 35 -5.27 29.71 -30.45
N GLU A 36 -5.77 30.90 -30.08
CA GLU A 36 -4.93 32.00 -29.62
C GLU A 36 -4.61 31.89 -28.13
N LYS A 37 -5.64 31.62 -27.31
CA LYS A 37 -5.53 31.53 -25.85
C LYS A 37 -6.53 30.53 -25.29
N SER A 38 -6.11 29.73 -24.32
CA SER A 38 -6.96 28.77 -23.63
C SER A 38 -6.86 28.87 -22.11
N ARG A 39 -7.98 28.71 -21.39
CA ARG A 39 -7.98 28.60 -19.92
C ARG A 39 -9.06 27.66 -19.41
N ILE A 40 -8.79 27.00 -18.29
CA ILE A 40 -9.81 26.34 -17.47
C ILE A 40 -10.48 27.36 -16.56
N GLU A 41 -11.81 27.38 -16.57
CA GLU A 41 -12.59 28.22 -15.68
C GLU A 41 -12.47 27.74 -14.22
N HIS A 42 -12.62 28.66 -13.26
CA HIS A 42 -12.60 28.36 -11.82
C HIS A 42 -11.32 27.71 -11.27
N GLY A 43 -10.22 27.69 -12.03
CA GLY A 43 -8.93 27.15 -11.60
C GLY A 43 -8.93 25.64 -11.38
N GLU A 44 -9.88 24.92 -11.98
CA GLU A 44 -9.95 23.47 -11.85
C GLU A 44 -8.81 22.77 -12.62
N PRO A 45 -8.43 21.54 -12.21
CA PRO A 45 -7.52 20.73 -13.00
C PRO A 45 -8.12 20.45 -14.39
N SER A 46 -7.31 20.58 -15.45
CA SER A 46 -7.75 20.30 -16.83
C SER A 46 -8.17 18.85 -17.05
N SER A 47 -7.70 17.91 -16.21
CA SER A 47 -8.11 16.50 -16.30
C SER A 47 -9.36 16.15 -15.48
N ARG A 48 -9.98 17.12 -14.80
CA ARG A 48 -11.20 16.88 -14.01
C ARG A 48 -12.42 16.82 -14.91
N VAL A 49 -13.10 15.68 -14.98
CA VAL A 49 -14.41 15.59 -15.64
C VAL A 49 -15.37 16.59 -14.98
N GLY A 50 -16.03 17.39 -15.81
CA GLY A 50 -16.87 18.51 -15.41
C GLY A 50 -16.19 19.87 -15.57
N CYS A 51 -14.87 19.94 -15.71
CA CYS A 51 -14.19 21.22 -15.89
C CYS A 51 -14.54 21.86 -17.23
N VAL A 52 -14.59 23.19 -17.24
CA VAL A 52 -14.94 23.98 -18.41
C VAL A 52 -13.71 24.68 -18.93
N ARG A 53 -13.38 24.43 -20.19
CA ARG A 53 -12.39 25.19 -20.93
C ARG A 53 -13.07 26.31 -21.71
N SER A 54 -12.51 27.52 -21.62
CA SER A 54 -12.88 28.65 -22.48
C SER A 54 -11.66 29.08 -23.28
N PHE A 55 -11.77 29.09 -24.60
CA PHE A 55 -10.69 29.49 -25.49
C PHE A 55 -11.18 30.41 -26.63
N THR A 56 -10.25 31.20 -27.15
CA THR A 56 -10.48 32.11 -28.27
C THR A 56 -9.65 31.65 -29.47
N LEU A 57 -10.27 31.67 -30.65
CA LEU A 57 -9.63 31.40 -31.92
C LEU A 57 -9.01 32.69 -32.48
N LYS A 58 -8.00 32.56 -33.34
CA LYS A 58 -7.31 33.71 -33.95
C LYS A 58 -8.19 34.59 -34.84
N ASP A 59 -9.34 34.08 -35.28
CA ASP A 59 -10.35 34.83 -36.03
C ASP A 59 -11.34 35.59 -35.12
N GLY A 60 -11.15 35.54 -33.80
CA GLY A 60 -11.99 36.19 -32.80
C GLY A 60 -13.16 35.35 -32.28
N ASN A 61 -13.42 34.17 -32.86
CA ASN A 61 -14.46 33.28 -32.37
C ASN A 61 -14.12 32.72 -30.99
N ARG A 62 -15.12 32.56 -30.13
CA ARG A 62 -14.96 32.01 -28.78
C ARG A 62 -15.71 30.69 -28.64
N ILE A 63 -15.10 29.75 -27.91
CA ILE A 63 -15.69 28.45 -27.60
C ILE A 63 -15.55 28.19 -26.10
N ARG A 64 -16.63 27.72 -25.47
CA ARG A 64 -16.67 27.14 -24.14
C ARG A 64 -17.11 25.70 -24.25
N GLU A 65 -16.36 24.80 -23.65
CA GLU A 65 -16.65 23.37 -23.70
C GLU A 65 -16.30 22.70 -22.38
N GLN A 66 -17.02 21.63 -22.10
CA GLN A 66 -16.92 20.89 -20.86
C GLN A 66 -16.38 19.50 -21.13
N LEU A 67 -15.41 19.07 -20.33
CA LEU A 67 -14.96 17.70 -20.33
C LEU A 67 -16.05 16.83 -19.70
N ILE A 68 -16.65 15.91 -20.45
CA ILE A 68 -17.72 15.03 -19.97
C ILE A 68 -17.30 13.56 -19.83
N GLY A 69 -16.09 13.21 -20.29
CA GLY A 69 -15.48 11.92 -20.04
C GLY A 69 -13.97 11.95 -20.26
N LEU A 70 -13.21 11.26 -19.43
CA LEU A 70 -11.77 11.08 -19.57
C LEU A 70 -11.39 9.68 -19.05
N SER A 71 -10.79 8.87 -19.90
CA SER A 71 -10.33 7.52 -19.59
C SER A 71 -8.87 7.36 -20.02
N ASP A 72 -7.96 7.40 -19.04
CA ASP A 72 -6.55 7.07 -19.26
C ASP A 72 -6.36 5.58 -19.63
N LYS A 73 -7.29 4.71 -19.21
CA LYS A 73 -7.30 3.27 -19.55
C LYS A 73 -7.58 3.03 -21.03
N ASP A 74 -8.56 3.75 -21.58
CA ASP A 74 -9.01 3.58 -22.96
C ASP A 74 -8.41 4.62 -23.91
N TRP A 75 -7.51 5.48 -23.39
CA TRP A 75 -6.90 6.60 -24.09
C TRP A 75 -7.96 7.48 -24.79
N GLN A 76 -9.01 7.80 -24.04
CA GLN A 76 -10.22 8.42 -24.58
C GLN A 76 -10.62 9.67 -23.79
N SER A 77 -10.95 10.74 -24.49
CA SER A 77 -11.56 11.93 -23.89
C SER A 77 -12.84 12.29 -24.66
N THR A 78 -13.87 12.72 -23.94
CA THR A 78 -15.15 13.14 -24.51
C THR A 78 -15.52 14.49 -23.91
N TYR A 79 -15.92 15.43 -24.77
CA TYR A 79 -16.29 16.78 -24.36
C TYR A 79 -17.50 17.26 -25.15
N CYS A 80 -18.20 18.25 -24.62
CA CYS A 80 -19.31 18.92 -25.29
C CYS A 80 -19.09 20.43 -25.34
N ILE A 81 -19.59 21.09 -26.39
CA ILE A 81 -19.59 22.55 -26.45
C ILE A 81 -20.80 23.08 -25.66
N LEU A 82 -20.55 23.97 -24.72
CA LEU A 82 -21.57 24.66 -23.93
C LEU A 82 -22.07 25.92 -24.64
N ASP A 83 -21.16 26.68 -25.22
CA ASP A 83 -21.43 27.93 -25.94
C ASP A 83 -20.31 28.18 -26.95
N ALA A 84 -20.66 28.61 -28.16
CA ALA A 84 -19.70 28.96 -29.19
C ALA A 84 -20.25 30.03 -30.13
N THR A 85 -19.36 30.87 -30.66
CA THR A 85 -19.72 31.86 -31.70
C THR A 85 -20.16 31.18 -33.01
N VAL A 86 -19.66 29.96 -33.26
CA VAL A 86 -20.07 29.12 -34.39
C VAL A 86 -21.28 28.27 -33.98
N PRO A 87 -22.34 28.15 -34.80
CA PRO A 87 -23.59 27.47 -34.43
C PRO A 87 -23.47 25.93 -34.46
N LEU A 88 -22.62 25.37 -33.59
CA LEU A 88 -22.44 23.94 -33.36
C LEU A 88 -23.29 23.51 -32.15
N ASN A 89 -24.59 23.32 -32.39
CA ASN A 89 -25.54 23.03 -31.32
C ASN A 89 -25.45 21.57 -30.87
N ARG A 90 -25.60 21.31 -29.56
CA ARG A 90 -25.57 19.96 -28.98
C ARG A 90 -24.32 19.15 -29.40
N TYR A 91 -23.21 19.85 -29.60
CA TYR A 91 -21.98 19.24 -30.06
C TYR A 91 -21.37 18.36 -28.97
N VAL A 92 -21.07 17.12 -29.31
CA VAL A 92 -20.30 16.18 -28.48
C VAL A 92 -19.21 15.58 -29.36
N ALA A 93 -17.99 15.52 -28.85
CA ALA A 93 -16.87 14.89 -29.53
C ALA A 93 -16.11 13.94 -28.60
N THR A 94 -15.55 12.90 -29.21
CA THR A 94 -14.73 11.89 -28.56
C THR A 94 -13.43 11.72 -29.33
N VAL A 95 -12.32 11.85 -28.62
CA VAL A 95 -10.97 11.46 -29.06
C VAL A 95 -10.68 10.08 -28.49
N THR A 96 -10.14 9.17 -29.28
CA THR A 96 -9.69 7.84 -28.86
C THR A 96 -8.34 7.53 -29.50
N LEU A 97 -7.37 7.11 -28.70
CA LEU A 97 -6.07 6.68 -29.20
C LEU A 97 -5.93 5.15 -29.12
N LYS A 98 -5.21 4.57 -30.07
CA LYS A 98 -4.82 3.15 -30.05
C LYS A 98 -3.36 3.01 -30.43
N PRO A 99 -2.59 2.12 -29.77
CA PRO A 99 -1.23 1.84 -30.18
C PRO A 99 -1.21 1.17 -31.55
N VAL A 100 -0.29 1.58 -32.42
CA VAL A 100 0.05 0.86 -33.66
C VAL A 100 1.28 0.02 -33.33
N THR A 101 1.07 -1.28 -33.19
CA THR A 101 2.10 -2.23 -32.71
C THR A 101 3.29 -2.37 -33.66
N ASP A 102 3.12 -1.98 -34.92
CA ASP A 102 4.20 -1.89 -35.91
C ASP A 102 4.73 -0.45 -35.98
N GLY A 103 5.79 -0.17 -35.22
CA GLY A 103 6.59 1.06 -35.32
C GLY A 103 6.47 2.10 -34.19
N ASP A 104 5.95 1.76 -33.02
CA ASP A 104 5.78 2.68 -31.86
C ASP A 104 5.06 3.99 -32.22
N ARG A 105 3.98 3.85 -33.00
CA ARG A 105 3.13 4.93 -33.50
C ARG A 105 1.76 4.90 -32.82
N THR A 106 1.00 5.97 -33.01
CA THR A 106 -0.34 6.11 -32.42
C THR A 106 -1.40 6.28 -33.49
N PHE A 107 -2.45 5.48 -33.44
CA PHE A 107 -3.67 5.70 -34.20
C PHE A 107 -4.59 6.62 -33.40
N TRP A 108 -4.79 7.84 -33.89
CA TRP A 108 -5.71 8.82 -33.31
C TRP A 108 -7.03 8.79 -34.08
N HIS A 109 -8.12 8.44 -33.39
CA HIS A 109 -9.50 8.52 -33.86
C HIS A 109 -10.22 9.69 -33.20
N TRP A 110 -10.90 10.53 -33.98
CA TRP A 110 -11.68 11.66 -33.48
C TRP A 110 -13.05 11.69 -34.16
N GLU A 111 -14.11 11.59 -33.36
CA GLU A 111 -15.48 11.70 -33.85
C GLU A 111 -16.30 12.74 -33.11
N SER A 112 -17.29 13.34 -33.79
CA SER A 112 -18.29 14.21 -33.18
C SER A 112 -19.68 14.01 -33.77
N ARG A 113 -20.67 14.48 -32.99
CA ARG A 113 -22.05 14.66 -33.42
C ARG A 113 -22.55 16.03 -33.00
N PHE A 114 -23.30 16.70 -33.88
CA PHE A 114 -23.88 18.02 -33.60
C PHE A 114 -25.07 18.34 -34.51
N ASP A 115 -25.90 19.28 -34.07
CA ASP A 115 -26.96 19.89 -34.88
C ASP A 115 -26.44 21.13 -35.61
N ALA A 116 -26.74 21.19 -36.90
CA ALA A 116 -26.41 22.32 -37.77
C ALA A 116 -27.69 23.05 -38.19
N PRO A 117 -27.67 24.39 -38.35
CA PRO A 117 -28.77 25.14 -38.95
C PRO A 117 -29.08 24.64 -40.37
N PRO A 118 -30.36 24.62 -40.78
CA PRO A 118 -30.75 24.23 -42.13
C PRO A 118 -30.00 25.04 -43.20
N GLY A 119 -29.40 24.35 -44.17
CA GLY A 119 -28.65 24.96 -45.26
C GLY A 119 -27.16 25.17 -44.99
N ARG A 120 -26.67 24.90 -43.76
CA ARG A 120 -25.25 25.02 -43.38
C ARG A 120 -24.60 23.68 -43.00
N GLU A 121 -25.29 22.57 -43.21
CA GLU A 121 -24.84 21.24 -42.79
C GLU A 121 -23.53 20.81 -43.47
N ALA A 122 -23.39 21.08 -44.77
CA ALA A 122 -22.17 20.74 -45.52
C ALA A 122 -20.98 21.61 -45.09
N GLU A 123 -21.20 22.92 -45.00
CA GLU A 123 -20.21 23.91 -44.56
C GLU A 123 -19.66 23.57 -43.17
N LEU A 124 -20.53 23.34 -42.17
CA LEU A 124 -20.11 23.07 -40.79
C LEU A 124 -19.45 21.69 -40.65
N ARG A 125 -19.88 20.67 -41.41
CA ARG A 125 -19.18 19.38 -41.44
C ARG A 125 -17.77 19.52 -41.99
N GLN A 126 -17.61 20.28 -43.07
CA GLN A 126 -16.29 20.51 -43.68
C GLN A 126 -15.40 21.31 -42.73
N MET A 127 -15.93 22.36 -42.10
CA MET A 127 -15.21 23.15 -41.10
C MET A 127 -14.68 22.29 -39.94
N VAL A 128 -15.51 21.41 -39.36
CA VAL A 128 -15.08 20.50 -38.29
C VAL A 128 -14.06 19.47 -38.80
N ALA A 129 -14.30 18.88 -39.97
CA ALA A 129 -13.42 17.85 -40.51
C ALA A 129 -12.03 18.38 -40.87
N GLU A 130 -11.95 19.48 -41.60
CA GLU A 130 -10.71 20.02 -42.14
C GLU A 130 -10.08 21.05 -41.19
N GLY A 131 -10.88 22.05 -40.80
CA GLY A 131 -10.42 23.19 -40.00
C GLY A 131 -10.11 22.86 -38.54
N VAL A 132 -10.69 21.76 -38.01
CA VAL A 132 -10.43 21.31 -36.63
C VAL A 132 -9.67 19.99 -36.63
N TYR A 133 -10.20 18.91 -37.24
CA TYR A 133 -9.60 17.58 -37.03
C TYR A 133 -8.31 17.38 -37.82
N GLU A 134 -8.34 17.62 -39.14
CA GLU A 134 -7.14 17.45 -39.98
C GLU A 134 -6.06 18.48 -39.64
N ALA A 135 -6.45 19.74 -39.40
CA ALA A 135 -5.56 20.76 -38.85
C ALA A 135 -4.96 20.30 -37.51
N GLY A 136 -5.77 19.78 -36.59
CA GLY A 136 -5.31 19.27 -35.30
C GLY A 136 -4.28 18.15 -35.44
N PHE A 137 -4.51 17.19 -36.34
CA PHE A 137 -3.55 16.12 -36.61
C PHE A 137 -2.22 16.66 -37.16
N ALA A 138 -2.28 17.59 -38.13
CA ALA A 138 -1.08 18.19 -38.71
C ALA A 138 -0.30 19.02 -37.69
N ASN A 139 -0.99 19.78 -36.84
CA ASN A 139 -0.35 20.64 -35.85
C ASN A 139 0.27 19.80 -34.73
N LEU A 140 -0.42 18.75 -34.26
CA LEU A 140 0.15 17.85 -33.25
C LEU A 140 1.40 17.13 -33.79
N ARG A 141 1.42 16.70 -35.05
CA ARG A 141 2.64 16.15 -35.69
C ARG A 141 3.78 17.17 -35.68
N ARG A 142 3.51 18.42 -36.05
CA ARG A 142 4.51 19.50 -36.02
C ARG A 142 5.00 19.79 -34.61
N TYR A 143 4.10 19.85 -33.63
CA TYR A 143 4.40 20.04 -32.22
C TYR A 143 5.33 18.93 -31.69
N LEU A 144 5.07 17.68 -32.07
CA LEU A 144 5.90 16.53 -31.67
C LEU A 144 7.23 16.44 -32.44
N ALA A 145 7.31 16.95 -33.67
CA ALA A 145 8.49 16.95 -34.54
C ALA A 145 9.43 18.17 -34.35
N GLY A 146 8.90 19.32 -33.91
CA GLY A 146 9.55 20.64 -33.88
C GLY A 146 10.64 20.87 -32.83
N GLY A 147 11.17 19.81 -32.22
CA GLY A 147 12.36 19.88 -31.39
C GLY A 147 12.08 19.96 -29.89
N ALA A 148 12.94 19.27 -29.16
CA ALA A 148 13.66 19.79 -28.00
C ALA A 148 12.95 20.89 -27.20
N HIS A 149 11.75 20.62 -26.71
CA HIS A 149 11.63 20.75 -25.27
C HIS A 149 12.65 19.77 -24.73
N ALA A 150 13.67 20.34 -24.10
CA ALA A 150 14.54 19.64 -23.18
C ALA A 150 13.74 18.55 -22.47
N GLU A 151 14.44 17.57 -21.95
CA GLU A 151 14.09 17.16 -20.61
C GLU A 151 14.01 18.43 -19.70
N ARG A 152 12.92 19.20 -19.77
CA ARG A 152 12.00 19.17 -18.66
C ARG A 152 11.67 17.69 -18.54
N ALA A 153 12.55 16.99 -17.83
CA ALA A 153 12.08 16.23 -16.71
C ALA A 153 10.79 16.94 -16.30
N HIS A 154 9.65 16.25 -16.42
CA HIS A 154 8.67 16.39 -15.36
C HIS A 154 9.53 16.61 -14.12
N PRO A 155 9.44 17.74 -13.38
CA PRO A 155 10.09 17.75 -12.09
C PRO A 155 9.73 16.40 -11.52
N ALA A 156 10.75 15.61 -11.16
CA ALA A 156 10.56 14.39 -10.44
C ALA A 156 9.83 14.84 -9.18
N SER A 157 8.53 14.99 -9.31
CA SER A 157 7.67 15.58 -8.33
C SER A 157 6.96 14.37 -7.78
N GLY A 158 7.79 13.42 -7.33
CA GLY A 158 7.37 12.64 -6.22
C GLY A 158 6.85 13.59 -5.15
N THR A 159 5.79 13.21 -4.47
CA THR A 159 5.22 14.05 -3.42
C THR A 159 6.29 14.27 -2.37
N ALA A 160 6.54 15.54 -2.01
CA ALA A 160 7.46 15.87 -0.93
C ALA A 160 7.10 15.06 0.30
N ALA A 161 8.08 14.33 0.82
CA ALA A 161 7.92 13.38 1.89
C ALA A 161 9.04 13.58 2.92
N ARG A 162 8.83 13.01 4.11
CA ARG A 162 9.88 12.75 5.08
C ARG A 162 10.05 11.25 5.19
N GLU A 163 11.28 10.79 5.35
CA GLU A 163 11.58 9.39 5.64
C GLU A 163 12.62 9.26 6.73
N VAL A 164 12.66 8.10 7.39
CA VAL A 164 13.74 7.74 8.30
C VAL A 164 14.67 6.79 7.57
N ARG A 165 15.84 7.29 7.21
CA ARG A 165 16.87 6.56 6.49
C ARG A 165 17.88 5.95 7.46
N LEU A 166 18.33 4.76 7.11
CA LEU A 166 19.43 4.07 7.75
C LEU A 166 20.62 4.05 6.77
N SER A 167 21.71 4.73 7.14
CA SER A 167 22.89 4.84 6.27
C SER A 167 23.92 3.74 6.52
N ARG A 168 23.99 3.23 7.76
CA ARG A 168 24.82 2.08 8.16
C ARG A 168 24.08 1.25 9.21
N TYR A 169 24.40 -0.04 9.32
CA TYR A 169 23.82 -0.88 10.37
C TYR A 169 24.36 -0.48 11.74
N GLY A 170 23.52 -0.54 12.77
CA GLY A 170 23.95 -0.18 14.11
C GLY A 170 22.82 0.00 15.12
N GLY A 171 23.08 0.90 16.08
CA GLY A 171 22.12 1.25 17.11
C GLY A 171 21.00 2.18 16.61
N PRO A 172 20.07 2.54 17.49
CA PRO A 172 18.95 3.43 17.17
C PRO A 172 19.38 4.83 16.70
N GLU A 173 20.59 5.27 17.06
CA GLU A 173 21.21 6.53 16.66
C GLU A 173 21.48 6.64 15.15
N GLU A 174 21.48 5.52 14.44
CA GLU A 174 21.68 5.48 12.98
C GLU A 174 20.40 5.80 12.18
N LEU A 175 19.29 6.04 12.86
CA LEU A 175 18.00 6.38 12.25
C LEU A 175 17.86 7.88 12.09
N GLU A 176 17.98 8.36 10.85
CA GLU A 176 18.01 9.78 10.52
C GLU A 176 16.77 10.19 9.73
N ALA A 177 16.06 11.21 10.20
CA ALA A 177 14.95 11.80 9.46
C ALA A 177 15.50 12.70 8.35
N VAL A 178 15.12 12.44 7.11
CA VAL A 178 15.56 13.19 5.93
C VAL A 178 14.37 13.58 5.06
N SER A 179 14.52 14.67 4.32
CA SER A 179 13.58 15.02 3.24
C SER A 179 13.75 14.03 2.08
N ALA A 180 12.64 13.61 1.51
CA ALA A 180 12.57 12.68 0.40
C ALA A 180 11.41 13.06 -0.54
N ASN A 181 11.29 12.35 -1.65
CA ASN A 181 10.15 12.47 -2.56
C ASN A 181 9.59 11.08 -2.84
N ALA A 182 8.29 10.89 -2.64
CA ALA A 182 7.61 9.63 -2.93
C ALA A 182 7.22 9.58 -4.42
N PRO A 183 7.80 8.67 -5.23
CA PRO A 183 7.63 8.68 -6.69
C PRO A 183 6.16 8.55 -7.08
N GLN A 184 5.79 9.02 -8.27
CA GLN A 184 4.44 8.78 -8.80
C GLN A 184 4.19 7.27 -8.95
N PRO A 185 2.99 6.75 -8.67
CA PRO A 185 2.71 5.32 -8.83
C PRO A 185 2.78 4.91 -10.30
N GLY A 186 3.62 3.90 -10.59
CA GLY A 186 3.66 3.22 -11.87
C GLY A 186 2.54 2.17 -12.02
N PRO A 187 2.49 1.42 -13.13
CA PRO A 187 1.46 0.41 -13.34
C PRO A 187 1.40 -0.61 -12.18
N GLY A 188 0.20 -0.84 -11.64
CA GLY A 188 -0.03 -1.73 -10.51
C GLY A 188 0.41 -1.18 -9.14
N GLU A 189 0.84 0.07 -9.07
CA GLU A 189 1.26 0.74 -7.83
C GLU A 189 0.24 1.75 -7.33
N VAL A 190 0.31 2.05 -6.04
CA VAL A 190 -0.51 3.04 -5.35
C VAL A 190 0.38 3.91 -4.49
N ARG A 191 0.05 5.19 -4.36
CA ARG A 191 0.71 6.10 -3.44
C ARG A 191 -0.22 6.44 -2.28
N ILE A 192 0.31 6.31 -1.08
CA ILE A 192 -0.44 6.45 0.18
C ILE A 192 0.19 7.59 0.99
N GLN A 193 -0.65 8.53 1.41
CA GLN A 193 -0.34 9.47 2.48
C GLN A 193 -0.48 8.70 3.79
N GLN A 194 0.63 8.44 4.47
CA GLN A 194 0.61 7.65 5.69
C GLN A 194 0.22 8.52 6.87
N SER A 195 -0.66 8.00 7.72
CA SER A 195 -1.06 8.64 8.98
C SER A 195 -0.45 7.93 10.19
N ALA A 196 -0.19 6.62 10.06
CA ALA A 196 0.43 5.83 11.10
C ALA A 196 1.29 4.71 10.49
N VAL A 197 2.45 4.47 11.08
CA VAL A 197 3.40 3.44 10.66
C VAL A 197 3.65 2.48 11.81
N GLY A 198 3.52 1.18 11.56
CA GLY A 198 3.73 0.15 12.57
C GLY A 198 5.23 -0.07 12.85
N VAL A 199 5.61 -0.07 14.13
CA VAL A 199 6.95 -0.46 14.58
C VAL A 199 6.93 -1.92 15.02
N ASN A 200 7.82 -2.72 14.45
CA ASN A 200 7.89 -4.16 14.66
C ASN A 200 9.32 -4.59 15.05
N PHE A 201 9.45 -5.71 15.78
CA PHE A 201 10.77 -6.17 16.23
C PHE A 201 11.67 -6.61 15.05
N LEU A 202 11.07 -6.97 13.91
CA LEU A 202 11.78 -7.21 12.65
C LEU A 202 12.59 -5.97 12.22
N ASP A 203 12.08 -4.77 12.44
CA ASP A 203 12.77 -3.52 12.07
C ASP A 203 14.09 -3.37 12.82
N ILE A 204 14.17 -3.87 14.07
CA ILE A 204 15.41 -3.91 14.86
C ILE A 204 16.41 -4.89 14.24
N TYR A 205 15.96 -6.07 13.78
CA TYR A 205 16.83 -7.04 13.10
C TYR A 205 17.43 -6.45 11.82
N LEU A 206 16.61 -5.74 11.04
CA LEU A 206 17.05 -5.06 9.82
C LEU A 206 18.03 -3.93 10.15
N ARG A 207 17.73 -3.09 11.16
CA ARG A 207 18.62 -2.01 11.59
C ARG A 207 19.99 -2.50 12.05
N ARG A 208 20.03 -3.64 12.76
CA ARG A 208 21.26 -4.28 13.24
C ARG A 208 22.00 -5.07 12.15
N GLY A 209 21.49 -5.15 10.93
CA GLY A 209 22.15 -5.85 9.82
C GLY A 209 22.08 -7.37 9.91
N TRP A 210 21.10 -7.95 10.60
CA TRP A 210 20.97 -9.41 10.72
C TRP A 210 20.43 -10.06 9.43
N ILE A 211 19.76 -9.28 8.58
CA ILE A 211 19.21 -9.75 7.30
C ILE A 211 19.56 -8.75 6.18
N PRO A 212 20.85 -8.58 5.83
CA PRO A 212 21.29 -7.54 4.88
C PRO A 212 20.62 -7.63 3.50
N ALA A 213 20.30 -8.84 3.05
CA ALA A 213 19.61 -9.06 1.78
C ALA A 213 18.19 -8.46 1.74
N MET A 214 17.54 -8.28 2.90
CA MET A 214 16.20 -7.71 2.99
C MET A 214 16.22 -6.18 3.08
N LEU A 215 17.28 -5.59 3.61
CA LEU A 215 17.47 -4.13 3.68
C LEU A 215 18.89 -3.74 3.24
N PRO A 216 19.13 -3.63 1.92
CA PRO A 216 20.35 -2.98 1.42
C PRO A 216 20.44 -1.54 1.91
N LEU A 217 21.66 -1.07 2.18
CA LEU A 217 21.90 0.30 2.64
C LEU A 217 22.44 1.21 1.52
N PRO A 218 22.10 2.51 1.52
CA PRO A 218 21.16 3.16 2.44
C PRO A 218 19.70 2.70 2.21
N GLY A 219 18.93 2.56 3.29
CA GLY A 219 17.58 1.98 3.22
C GLY A 219 16.59 2.63 4.18
N VAL A 220 15.29 2.44 3.93
CA VAL A 220 14.19 2.91 4.78
C VAL A 220 13.53 1.72 5.44
N LEU A 221 13.31 1.78 6.75
CA LEU A 221 12.74 0.69 7.55
C LEU A 221 11.22 0.56 7.42
N GLY A 222 10.69 -0.51 8.01
CA GLY A 222 9.27 -0.68 8.28
C GLY A 222 8.52 -1.41 7.16
N MET A 223 7.63 -2.31 7.57
CA MET A 223 6.91 -3.23 6.68
C MET A 223 5.40 -2.97 6.62
N GLU A 224 4.90 -2.08 7.47
CA GLU A 224 3.48 -1.89 7.75
C GLU A 224 3.19 -0.40 7.98
N ALA A 225 2.10 0.08 7.38
CA ALA A 225 1.52 1.38 7.68
C ALA A 225 0.04 1.42 7.27
N ALA A 226 -0.63 2.50 7.67
CA ALA A 226 -1.98 2.84 7.29
C ALA A 226 -2.09 4.33 6.95
N GLY A 227 -3.07 4.66 6.12
CA GLY A 227 -3.29 6.02 5.65
C GLY A 227 -4.32 6.08 4.54
N THR A 228 -4.24 7.14 3.74
CA THR A 228 -5.19 7.42 2.67
C THR A 228 -4.52 7.36 1.30
N VAL A 229 -5.20 6.76 0.32
CA VAL A 229 -4.73 6.73 -1.08
C VAL A 229 -4.72 8.15 -1.66
N ILE A 230 -3.57 8.60 -2.16
CA ILE A 230 -3.43 9.87 -2.88
C ILE A 230 -3.80 9.67 -4.35
N ASP A 231 -3.12 8.74 -5.01
CA ASP A 231 -3.32 8.38 -6.41
C ASP A 231 -2.89 6.93 -6.68
N ILE A 232 -3.30 6.41 -7.84
CA ILE A 232 -3.08 5.03 -8.27
C ILE A 232 -2.48 5.04 -9.68
N GLY A 233 -1.65 4.04 -9.97
CA GLY A 233 -1.12 3.80 -11.30
C GLY A 233 -2.00 2.88 -12.13
N THR A 234 -1.70 2.79 -13.42
CA THR A 234 -2.48 2.02 -14.41
C THR A 234 -2.64 0.55 -14.00
N GLY A 235 -3.84 -0.01 -14.16
CA GLY A 235 -4.10 -1.43 -13.88
C GLY A 235 -4.40 -1.75 -12.41
N VAL A 236 -4.30 -0.77 -11.50
CA VAL A 236 -4.85 -0.92 -10.14
C VAL A 236 -6.37 -0.92 -10.21
N THR A 237 -7.00 -1.92 -9.59
CA THR A 237 -8.45 -2.05 -9.47
C THR A 237 -8.83 -2.25 -8.00
N GLY A 238 -10.01 -1.77 -7.60
CA GLY A 238 -10.49 -1.94 -6.22
C GLY A 238 -9.94 -0.96 -5.20
N LEU A 239 -9.13 0.03 -5.61
CA LEU A 239 -8.68 1.16 -4.79
C LEU A 239 -8.94 2.47 -5.53
N LEU A 240 -9.34 3.52 -4.82
CA LEU A 240 -9.58 4.87 -5.34
C LEU A 240 -8.87 5.93 -4.49
N PRO A 241 -8.49 7.08 -5.05
CA PRO A 241 -8.10 8.25 -4.26
C PRO A 241 -9.11 8.56 -3.16
N GLY A 242 -8.61 8.79 -1.94
CA GLY A 242 -9.43 9.00 -0.74
C GLY A 242 -9.82 7.73 0.02
N ASP A 243 -9.57 6.52 -0.51
CA ASP A 243 -9.76 5.29 0.25
C ASP A 243 -8.81 5.22 1.45
N ARG A 244 -9.36 4.86 2.61
CA ARG A 244 -8.59 4.53 3.82
C ARG A 244 -8.08 3.10 3.71
N VAL A 245 -6.77 2.93 3.86
CA VAL A 245 -6.09 1.67 3.58
C VAL A 245 -5.02 1.37 4.62
N ALA A 246 -4.67 0.10 4.73
CA ALA A 246 -3.46 -0.36 5.39
C ALA A 246 -2.73 -1.34 4.48
N TYR A 247 -1.46 -1.58 4.76
CA TYR A 247 -0.68 -2.54 3.99
C TYR A 247 0.34 -3.25 4.87
N LEU A 248 0.73 -4.44 4.43
CA LEU A 248 1.91 -5.14 4.91
C LEU A 248 2.65 -5.73 3.71
N CYS A 249 3.95 -5.46 3.55
CA CYS A 249 4.69 -5.87 2.36
C CYS A 249 6.10 -6.36 2.67
N PRO A 250 6.68 -7.26 1.84
CA PRO A 250 8.01 -7.83 2.06
C PRO A 250 9.16 -6.85 1.81
N GLN A 251 8.93 -5.75 1.10
CA GLN A 251 9.91 -4.69 0.90
C GLN A 251 9.81 -3.67 2.05
N PRO A 252 10.88 -3.46 2.84
CA PRO A 252 10.93 -2.36 3.80
C PRO A 252 10.75 -0.98 3.13
N GLY A 253 10.23 -0.01 3.88
CA GLY A 253 10.11 1.38 3.42
C GLY A 253 8.93 2.14 4.00
N SER A 254 8.26 1.64 5.04
CA SER A 254 7.10 2.30 5.64
C SER A 254 7.46 3.45 6.57
N TYR A 255 8.71 3.62 6.97
CA TYR A 255 9.13 4.74 7.82
C TYR A 255 9.25 6.03 7.01
N CYS A 256 8.13 6.48 6.45
CA CYS A 256 8.01 7.70 5.67
C CYS A 256 6.62 8.33 5.82
N SER A 257 6.45 9.55 5.32
CA SER A 257 5.16 10.24 5.32
C SER A 257 4.31 9.91 4.10
N VAL A 258 4.93 9.62 2.97
CA VAL A 258 4.24 9.22 1.73
C VAL A 258 4.99 8.05 1.14
N ARG A 259 4.26 7.00 0.74
CA ARG A 259 4.87 5.81 0.13
C ARG A 259 4.15 5.40 -1.14
N THR A 260 4.94 5.07 -2.15
CA THR A 260 4.48 4.39 -3.35
C THR A 260 4.89 2.92 -3.29
N LEU A 261 3.94 2.02 -3.52
CA LEU A 261 4.15 0.57 -3.44
C LEU A 261 3.17 -0.19 -4.32
N ALA A 262 3.44 -1.46 -4.58
CA ALA A 262 2.53 -2.32 -5.35
C ALA A 262 1.16 -2.48 -4.64
N ALA A 263 0.08 -2.18 -5.36
CA ALA A 263 -1.29 -2.17 -4.83
C ALA A 263 -1.76 -3.55 -4.31
N ARG A 264 -1.14 -4.64 -4.78
CA ARG A 264 -1.43 -6.01 -4.30
C ARG A 264 -1.16 -6.24 -2.82
N HIS A 265 -0.38 -5.36 -2.18
CA HIS A 265 -0.06 -5.45 -0.75
C HIS A 265 -0.99 -4.61 0.13
N VAL A 266 -1.99 -3.95 -0.47
CA VAL A 266 -2.85 -2.98 0.20
C VAL A 266 -4.23 -3.59 0.44
N VAL A 267 -4.77 -3.35 1.63
CA VAL A 267 -6.13 -3.72 2.03
C VAL A 267 -6.91 -2.48 2.43
N ARG A 268 -8.19 -2.42 2.04
CA ARG A 268 -9.09 -1.34 2.47
C ARG A 268 -9.47 -1.52 3.93
N LEU A 269 -9.54 -0.40 4.65
CA LEU A 269 -9.98 -0.40 6.04
C LEU A 269 -11.51 -0.42 6.11
N PRO A 270 -12.09 -1.23 7.02
CA PRO A 270 -13.47 -1.06 7.45
C PRO A 270 -13.69 0.32 8.05
N ALA A 271 -14.94 0.82 8.01
CA ALA A 271 -15.28 2.16 8.49
C ALA A 271 -14.95 2.37 9.98
N ASP A 272 -15.08 1.31 10.78
CA ASP A 272 -14.92 1.28 12.24
C ASP A 272 -13.48 1.04 12.72
N VAL A 273 -12.53 0.80 11.80
CA VAL A 273 -11.11 0.62 12.14
C VAL A 273 -10.34 1.88 11.78
N ASP A 274 -9.82 2.60 12.77
CA ASP A 274 -8.96 3.76 12.56
C ASP A 274 -7.56 3.37 12.04
N GLU A 275 -6.84 4.32 11.44
CA GLU A 275 -5.55 4.06 10.79
C GLU A 275 -4.44 3.70 11.78
N GLU A 276 -4.45 4.26 12.99
CA GLU A 276 -3.46 3.90 14.01
C GLU A 276 -3.67 2.47 14.50
N THR A 277 -4.93 2.10 14.74
CA THR A 277 -5.32 0.72 15.06
C THR A 277 -4.89 -0.23 13.95
N ALA A 278 -5.10 0.13 12.68
CA ALA A 278 -4.68 -0.70 11.56
C ALA A 278 -3.15 -0.87 11.48
N ALA A 279 -2.39 0.23 11.60
CA ALA A 279 -0.93 0.20 11.59
C ALA A 279 -0.32 -0.50 12.83
N ALA A 280 -1.06 -0.54 13.94
CA ALA A 280 -0.67 -1.27 15.14
C ALA A 280 -0.91 -2.78 15.03
N LEU A 281 -1.91 -3.21 14.23
CA LEU A 281 -2.45 -4.56 14.25
C LEU A 281 -2.15 -5.40 13.01
N LEU A 282 -2.19 -4.86 11.80
CA LEU A 282 -2.31 -5.66 10.57
C LEU A 282 -1.24 -6.76 10.46
N LEU A 283 0.04 -6.43 10.57
CA LEU A 283 1.14 -7.42 10.51
C LEU A 283 1.04 -8.45 11.65
N LYS A 284 0.79 -7.98 12.86
CA LYS A 284 0.77 -8.81 14.08
C LYS A 284 -0.45 -9.73 14.11
N GLY A 285 -1.60 -9.22 13.67
CA GLY A 285 -2.87 -9.92 13.58
C GLY A 285 -2.87 -10.97 12.47
N VAL A 286 -2.35 -10.63 11.29
CA VAL A 286 -2.14 -11.61 10.21
C VAL A 286 -1.17 -12.71 10.68
N THR A 287 -0.13 -12.33 11.43
CA THR A 287 0.79 -13.29 12.04
C THR A 287 0.06 -14.23 13.02
N ALA A 288 -0.76 -13.69 13.92
CA ALA A 288 -1.57 -14.50 14.82
C ALA A 288 -2.55 -15.42 14.08
N ASP A 289 -3.20 -14.95 13.01
CA ASP A 289 -4.17 -15.74 12.23
C ASP A 289 -3.54 -17.00 11.62
N TYR A 290 -2.44 -16.85 10.86
CA TYR A 290 -1.81 -18.02 10.22
C TYR A 290 -1.16 -18.95 11.25
N LEU A 291 -0.64 -18.41 12.36
CA LEU A 291 -0.10 -19.23 13.44
C LEU A 291 -1.16 -20.15 14.03
N LEU A 292 -2.32 -19.61 14.38
CA LEU A 292 -3.38 -20.39 15.02
C LEU A 292 -4.03 -21.37 14.05
N ARG A 293 -4.24 -20.97 12.79
CA ARG A 293 -5.04 -21.74 11.83
C ARG A 293 -4.22 -22.71 10.99
N ASP A 294 -3.04 -22.30 10.52
CA ASP A 294 -2.32 -23.04 9.49
C ASP A 294 -1.20 -23.91 10.08
N LEU A 295 -0.41 -23.33 10.99
CA LEU A 295 0.72 -24.01 11.62
C LEU A 295 0.31 -24.78 12.88
N ALA A 296 -0.20 -24.08 13.89
CA ALA A 296 -0.62 -24.69 15.15
C ALA A 296 -1.89 -25.53 14.99
N ARG A 297 -2.74 -25.18 14.01
CA ARG A 297 -4.05 -25.82 13.75
C ARG A 297 -4.84 -26.01 15.04
N VAL A 298 -4.95 -24.92 15.81
CA VAL A 298 -5.52 -24.91 17.16
C VAL A 298 -6.94 -25.47 17.14
N ARG A 299 -7.22 -26.35 18.09
CA ARG A 299 -8.53 -26.96 18.35
C ARG A 299 -8.87 -26.80 19.84
N PRO A 300 -10.14 -27.00 20.23
CA PRO A 300 -10.49 -27.09 21.63
C PRO A 300 -9.59 -28.08 22.37
N GLY A 301 -9.01 -27.66 23.50
CA GLY A 301 -8.09 -28.46 24.31
C GLY A 301 -6.62 -28.43 23.87
N THR A 302 -6.25 -27.75 22.77
CA THR A 302 -4.83 -27.54 22.43
C THR A 302 -4.11 -26.79 23.55
N ARG A 303 -2.99 -27.31 24.06
CA ARG A 303 -2.13 -26.62 25.02
C ARG A 303 -1.07 -25.82 24.29
N LEU A 304 -1.15 -24.50 24.36
CA LEU A 304 -0.32 -23.56 23.62
C LEU A 304 0.59 -22.78 24.57
N LEU A 305 1.91 -22.91 24.40
CA LEU A 305 2.88 -22.03 25.05
C LEU A 305 3.16 -20.82 24.16
N VAL A 306 2.95 -19.61 24.69
CA VAL A 306 3.22 -18.35 24.01
C VAL A 306 4.30 -17.59 24.76
N HIS A 307 5.46 -17.41 24.12
CA HIS A 307 6.50 -16.55 24.68
C HIS A 307 6.21 -15.07 24.44
N ALA A 308 6.66 -14.23 25.37
CA ALA A 308 6.40 -12.79 25.36
C ALA A 308 4.89 -12.49 25.22
N ALA A 309 4.07 -13.14 26.05
CA ALA A 309 2.61 -13.14 25.95
C ALA A 309 1.98 -11.73 26.00
N ALA A 310 2.62 -10.77 26.67
CA ALA A 310 2.19 -9.37 26.73
C ALA A 310 2.82 -8.46 25.64
N GLY A 311 3.57 -9.04 24.70
CA GLY A 311 4.19 -8.33 23.57
C GLY A 311 3.22 -8.18 22.39
N GLY A 312 3.69 -7.58 21.30
CA GLY A 312 2.85 -7.26 20.13
C GLY A 312 2.04 -8.46 19.59
N VAL A 313 2.70 -9.53 19.17
CA VAL A 313 2.01 -10.74 18.67
C VAL A 313 1.29 -11.48 19.80
N GLY A 314 1.94 -11.66 20.95
CA GLY A 314 1.37 -12.38 22.11
C GLY A 314 0.02 -11.80 22.55
N SER A 315 -0.11 -10.48 22.53
CA SER A 315 -1.32 -9.76 22.93
C SER A 315 -2.54 -10.00 22.04
N LEU A 316 -2.31 -10.47 20.80
CA LEU A 316 -3.37 -10.84 19.86
C LEU A 316 -3.56 -12.36 19.82
N LEU A 317 -2.46 -13.10 19.91
CA LEU A 317 -2.45 -14.56 19.84
C LEU A 317 -3.15 -15.20 21.05
N CYS A 318 -2.89 -14.72 22.27
CA CYS A 318 -3.45 -15.29 23.49
C CYS A 318 -5.00 -15.21 23.55
N PRO A 319 -5.64 -14.04 23.36
CA PRO A 319 -7.09 -13.95 23.47
C PRO A 319 -7.78 -14.69 22.31
N TRP A 320 -7.17 -14.69 21.12
CA TRP A 320 -7.70 -15.42 19.97
C TRP A 320 -7.59 -16.93 20.15
N ALA A 321 -6.47 -17.45 20.66
CA ALA A 321 -6.31 -18.86 21.01
C ALA A 321 -7.33 -19.30 22.08
N ARG A 322 -7.53 -18.48 23.11
CA ARG A 322 -8.57 -18.74 24.14
C ARG A 322 -9.96 -18.81 23.53
N ARG A 323 -10.29 -17.93 22.58
CA ARG A 323 -11.59 -17.97 21.87
C ARG A 323 -11.79 -19.25 21.06
N LEU A 324 -10.70 -19.89 20.62
CA LEU A 324 -10.68 -21.21 19.99
C LEU A 324 -10.65 -22.36 21.01
N HIS A 325 -10.84 -22.07 22.29
CA HIS A 325 -10.86 -23.02 23.41
C HIS A 325 -9.53 -23.75 23.63
N ALA A 326 -8.41 -23.11 23.31
CA ALA A 326 -7.08 -23.57 23.70
C ALA A 326 -6.78 -23.22 25.17
N THR A 327 -5.99 -24.07 25.83
CA THR A 327 -5.34 -23.73 27.11
C THR A 327 -4.06 -22.98 26.80
N VAL A 328 -4.04 -21.68 27.11
CA VAL A 328 -2.92 -20.79 26.80
C VAL A 328 -2.03 -20.62 28.01
N ILE A 329 -0.77 -21.02 27.89
CA ILE A 329 0.29 -20.75 28.86
C ILE A 329 1.18 -19.63 28.30
N GLY A 330 1.26 -18.50 28.99
CA GLY A 330 2.07 -17.35 28.57
C GLY A 330 3.35 -17.22 29.39
N THR A 331 4.49 -16.94 28.77
CA THR A 331 5.69 -16.48 29.50
C THR A 331 5.87 -14.98 29.37
N VAL A 332 6.29 -14.35 30.47
CA VAL A 332 6.54 -12.89 30.56
C VAL A 332 7.77 -12.60 31.41
N SER A 333 8.29 -11.38 31.31
CA SER A 333 9.50 -10.94 32.04
C SER A 333 9.22 -10.24 33.37
N SER A 334 7.96 -9.96 33.72
CA SER A 334 7.60 -9.26 34.96
C SER A 334 6.15 -9.49 35.38
N GLU A 335 5.84 -9.26 36.65
CA GLU A 335 4.46 -9.35 37.16
C GLU A 335 3.51 -8.32 36.54
N ALA A 336 4.02 -7.12 36.21
CA ALA A 336 3.22 -6.12 35.52
C ALA A 336 2.70 -6.64 34.16
N LYS A 337 3.57 -7.33 33.40
CA LYS A 337 3.20 -8.02 32.16
C LYS A 337 2.35 -9.26 32.41
N ALA A 338 2.53 -9.93 33.55
CA ALA A 338 1.73 -11.10 33.88
C ALA A 338 0.25 -10.75 34.06
N ARG A 339 -0.05 -9.59 34.68
CA ARG A 339 -1.42 -9.07 34.76
C ARG A 339 -2.03 -8.87 33.37
N ILE A 340 -1.30 -8.22 32.46
CA ILE A 340 -1.74 -8.01 31.07
C ILE A 340 -1.99 -9.35 30.36
N ALA A 341 -1.08 -10.32 30.48
CA ALA A 341 -1.23 -11.63 29.86
C ALA A 341 -2.47 -12.39 30.39
N ARG A 342 -2.76 -12.32 31.70
CA ARG A 342 -3.98 -12.91 32.30
C ARG A 342 -5.25 -12.23 31.76
N GLU A 343 -5.27 -10.89 31.70
CA GLU A 343 -6.36 -10.12 31.10
C GLU A 343 -6.58 -10.49 29.62
N GLN A 344 -5.51 -10.80 28.90
CA GLN A 344 -5.50 -11.22 27.49
C GLN A 344 -5.77 -12.72 27.31
N GLY A 345 -6.23 -13.41 28.35
CA GLY A 345 -6.75 -14.76 28.22
C GLY A 345 -5.74 -15.89 28.41
N CYS A 346 -4.50 -15.61 28.83
CA CYS A 346 -3.63 -16.68 29.32
C CYS A 346 -4.26 -17.33 30.57
N GLU A 347 -4.50 -18.64 30.49
CA GLU A 347 -5.00 -19.43 31.62
C GLU A 347 -3.92 -19.59 32.69
N HIS A 348 -2.68 -19.84 32.25
CA HIS A 348 -1.51 -19.85 33.11
C HIS A 348 -0.49 -18.84 32.62
N VAL A 349 0.15 -18.13 33.56
CA VAL A 349 1.21 -17.17 33.24
C VAL A 349 2.43 -17.46 34.09
N ILE A 350 3.58 -17.58 33.43
CA ILE A 350 4.87 -17.87 34.04
C ILE A 350 5.74 -16.61 33.92
N VAL A 351 6.13 -16.04 35.06
CA VAL A 351 7.10 -14.95 35.12
C VAL A 351 8.50 -15.56 35.12
N ALA A 352 9.17 -15.53 33.98
CA ALA A 352 10.47 -16.17 33.77
C ALA A 352 11.45 -15.20 33.07
N PRO A 353 11.99 -14.19 33.79
CA PRO A 353 12.94 -13.24 33.22
C PRO A 353 14.27 -13.89 32.80
N ASP A 354 14.60 -15.04 33.38
CA ASP A 354 15.77 -15.87 33.12
C ASP A 354 15.46 -17.05 32.16
N HIS A 355 14.27 -17.05 31.56
CA HIS A 355 13.81 -18.05 30.60
C HIS A 355 13.68 -19.47 31.18
N ARG A 356 13.59 -19.63 32.51
CA ARG A 356 13.29 -20.92 33.15
C ARG A 356 11.79 -21.14 33.27
N PHE A 357 11.21 -21.90 32.33
CA PHE A 357 9.77 -22.18 32.31
C PHE A 357 9.41 -23.66 32.15
N ALA A 358 10.35 -24.51 31.73
CA ALA A 358 10.07 -25.89 31.33
C ALA A 358 9.44 -26.75 32.44
N GLU A 359 10.03 -26.75 33.63
CA GLU A 359 9.54 -27.54 34.77
C GLU A 359 8.13 -27.12 35.20
N THR A 360 7.86 -25.81 35.21
CA THR A 360 6.54 -25.25 35.51
C THR A 360 5.52 -25.69 34.46
N VAL A 361 5.86 -25.63 33.17
CA VAL A 361 4.97 -26.12 32.09
C VAL A 361 4.68 -27.61 32.24
N GLN A 362 5.70 -28.43 32.53
CA GLN A 362 5.52 -29.86 32.78
C GLN A 362 4.62 -30.14 33.98
N SER A 363 4.81 -29.40 35.07
CA SER A 363 4.00 -29.56 36.29
C SER A 363 2.55 -29.14 36.08
N LEU A 364 2.29 -28.11 35.27
CA LEU A 364 0.95 -27.60 35.01
C LEU A 364 0.12 -28.55 34.12
N CYS A 365 0.73 -29.12 33.09
CA CYS A 365 -0.04 -29.80 32.04
C CYS A 365 0.66 -30.99 31.39
N GLY A 366 1.81 -31.46 31.88
CA GLY A 366 2.57 -32.55 31.26
C GLY A 366 3.19 -32.19 29.91
N GLY A 367 3.48 -30.90 29.70
CA GLY A 367 4.03 -30.34 28.47
C GLY A 367 2.97 -29.79 27.51
N VAL A 368 3.41 -29.05 26.50
CA VAL A 368 2.53 -28.38 25.52
C VAL A 368 2.54 -29.03 24.14
N ASP A 369 1.44 -28.86 23.41
CA ASP A 369 1.24 -29.38 22.05
C ASP A 369 1.85 -28.45 21.00
N VAL A 370 1.85 -27.14 21.27
CA VAL A 370 2.42 -26.13 20.38
C VAL A 370 3.18 -25.09 21.18
N ILE A 371 4.34 -24.68 20.67
CA ILE A 371 5.15 -23.58 21.21
C ILE A 371 5.24 -22.49 20.14
N VAL A 372 4.87 -21.26 20.50
CA VAL A 372 5.06 -20.06 19.68
C VAL A 372 6.17 -19.22 20.31
N ASP A 373 7.32 -19.20 19.65
CA ASP A 373 8.57 -18.70 20.20
C ASP A 373 9.08 -17.44 19.48
N GLY A 374 9.11 -16.32 20.22
CA GLY A 374 9.75 -15.08 19.81
C GLY A 374 11.08 -14.78 20.48
N LEU A 375 11.56 -15.64 21.39
CA LEU A 375 12.77 -15.43 22.19
C LEU A 375 14.02 -15.83 21.41
N GLY A 376 14.06 -17.04 20.84
CA GLY A 376 15.23 -17.56 20.13
C GLY A 376 16.23 -18.22 21.08
N ALA A 377 17.51 -17.81 21.02
CA ALA A 377 18.64 -18.53 21.62
C ALA A 377 18.43 -19.00 23.08
N ALA A 378 17.92 -18.12 23.95
CA ALA A 378 17.81 -18.41 25.38
C ALA A 378 16.66 -19.36 25.73
N ALA A 379 15.73 -19.63 24.80
CA ALA A 379 14.57 -20.48 25.03
C ALA A 379 14.74 -21.91 24.51
N VAL A 380 15.81 -22.23 23.76
CA VAL A 380 15.98 -23.51 23.06
C VAL A 380 15.79 -24.71 24.00
N ASP A 381 16.58 -24.80 25.06
CA ASP A 381 16.51 -25.94 25.98
C ASP A 381 15.19 -25.96 26.77
N GLY A 382 14.70 -24.78 27.14
CA GLY A 382 13.38 -24.63 27.76
C GLY A 382 12.25 -25.15 26.88
N ASN A 383 12.29 -24.90 25.57
CA ASN A 383 11.28 -25.35 24.60
C ASN A 383 11.26 -26.88 24.48
N PHE A 384 12.44 -27.50 24.33
CA PHE A 384 12.54 -28.97 24.34
C PHE A 384 12.06 -29.57 25.66
N GLY A 385 12.37 -28.92 26.78
CA GLY A 385 11.90 -29.32 28.11
C GLY A 385 10.38 -29.23 28.26
N ALA A 386 9.78 -28.12 27.82
CA ALA A 386 8.35 -27.81 27.92
C ALA A 386 7.47 -28.60 26.93
N ALA A 387 8.05 -29.13 25.85
CA ALA A 387 7.31 -29.86 24.81
C ALA A 387 6.67 -31.17 25.33
N ALA A 388 5.43 -31.45 24.90
CA ALA A 388 4.83 -32.78 24.96
C ALA A 388 5.27 -33.66 23.77
N LYS A 389 4.83 -34.93 23.75
CA LYS A 389 4.99 -35.79 22.56
C LYS A 389 4.24 -35.20 21.38
N ARG A 390 4.89 -35.15 20.21
CA ARG A 390 4.42 -34.56 18.95
C ARG A 390 4.23 -33.04 19.00
N CYS A 391 4.89 -32.38 19.94
CA CYS A 391 4.84 -30.92 20.02
C CYS A 391 5.35 -30.28 18.73
N HIS A 392 4.65 -29.23 18.28
CA HIS A 392 5.11 -28.38 17.19
C HIS A 392 5.75 -27.10 17.74
N TRP A 393 7.05 -26.91 17.51
CA TRP A 393 7.76 -25.68 17.87
C TRP A 393 7.84 -24.74 16.67
N ILE A 394 7.18 -23.58 16.79
CA ILE A 394 7.15 -22.52 15.80
C ILE A 394 8.04 -21.37 16.28
N SER A 395 9.21 -21.20 15.64
CA SER A 395 10.16 -20.13 15.93
C SER A 395 9.92 -18.94 15.00
N LEU A 396 9.40 -17.83 15.54
CA LEU A 396 9.07 -16.60 14.81
C LEU A 396 10.09 -15.48 15.00
N GLY A 397 10.78 -15.47 16.14
CA GLY A 397 11.61 -14.36 16.55
C GLY A 397 12.84 -14.81 17.32
N GLN A 398 13.74 -13.85 17.51
CA GLN A 398 15.08 -14.05 18.07
C GLN A 398 15.41 -12.89 19.03
N ALA A 399 14.46 -12.49 19.88
CA ALA A 399 14.60 -11.34 20.77
C ALA A 399 15.76 -11.44 21.78
N THR A 400 16.25 -12.66 22.08
CA THR A 400 17.41 -12.92 22.94
C THR A 400 18.68 -13.22 22.16
N GLY A 401 18.63 -13.19 20.82
CA GLY A 401 19.75 -13.57 19.96
C GLY A 401 19.40 -14.67 18.96
N PRO A 402 20.26 -14.87 17.94
CA PRO A 402 20.00 -15.79 16.86
C PRO A 402 19.89 -17.24 17.35
N LEU A 403 18.96 -17.99 16.77
CA LEU A 403 18.77 -19.40 17.07
C LEU A 403 20.04 -20.18 16.67
N PRO A 404 20.68 -20.94 17.58
CA PRO A 404 21.81 -21.78 17.23
C PRO A 404 21.38 -22.93 16.30
N PRO A 405 22.33 -23.59 15.60
CA PRO A 405 22.04 -24.82 14.87
C PRO A 405 21.32 -25.84 15.77
N LEU A 406 20.16 -26.31 15.32
CA LEU A 406 19.38 -27.32 16.02
C LEU A 406 19.82 -28.70 15.55
N ASP A 407 20.24 -29.54 16.50
CA ASP A 407 20.47 -30.96 16.26
C ASP A 407 19.12 -31.66 16.00
N PRO A 408 18.90 -32.24 14.79
CA PRO A 408 17.66 -32.92 14.44
C PRO A 408 17.31 -34.08 15.38
N ASP A 409 18.32 -34.76 15.96
CA ASP A 409 18.07 -35.93 16.83
C ASP A 409 17.34 -35.54 18.11
N ARG A 410 17.47 -34.28 18.55
CA ARG A 410 16.70 -33.75 19.69
C ARG A 410 15.19 -33.82 19.46
N LEU A 411 14.73 -33.70 18.21
CA LEU A 411 13.31 -33.79 17.86
C LEU A 411 12.79 -35.24 17.97
N LEU A 412 13.64 -36.25 17.78
CA LEU A 412 13.25 -37.67 17.80
C LEU A 412 12.76 -38.12 19.17
N HIS A 413 13.32 -37.59 20.27
CA HIS A 413 12.96 -37.98 21.63
C HIS A 413 11.46 -37.80 21.95
N LYS A 414 10.81 -36.82 21.31
CA LYS A 414 9.38 -36.53 21.51
C LYS A 414 8.61 -36.52 20.19
N SER A 415 9.19 -36.98 19.07
CA SER A 415 8.61 -36.91 17.73
C SER A 415 8.12 -35.49 17.37
N MET A 416 8.93 -34.48 17.72
CA MET A 416 8.57 -33.07 17.54
C MET A 416 8.69 -32.64 16.08
N SER A 417 8.02 -31.54 15.75
CA SER A 417 8.19 -30.83 14.48
C SER A 417 8.64 -29.39 14.74
N PHE A 418 9.41 -28.82 13.82
CA PHE A 418 9.94 -27.46 13.90
C PHE A 418 9.53 -26.66 12.67
N SER A 419 9.19 -25.39 12.84
CA SER A 419 8.92 -24.47 11.74
C SER A 419 9.44 -23.07 12.03
N ARG A 420 9.88 -22.40 10.96
CA ARG A 420 10.37 -21.03 10.99
C ARG A 420 9.72 -20.20 9.89
N PRO A 421 8.46 -19.78 10.08
CA PRO A 421 7.67 -19.15 9.03
C PRO A 421 8.04 -17.68 8.81
N VAL A 422 7.79 -17.19 7.60
CA VAL A 422 7.85 -15.78 7.23
C VAL A 422 6.45 -15.33 6.83
N VAL A 423 5.94 -14.25 7.44
CA VAL A 423 4.55 -13.80 7.23
C VAL A 423 4.20 -13.57 5.75
N PHE A 424 5.16 -13.12 4.95
CA PHE A 424 4.96 -12.80 3.53
C PHE A 424 4.60 -14.01 2.68
N ASP A 425 5.02 -15.22 3.07
CA ASP A 425 4.64 -16.46 2.37
C ASP A 425 3.17 -16.84 2.62
N TYR A 426 2.57 -16.33 3.70
CA TYR A 426 1.16 -16.57 4.05
C TYR A 426 0.23 -15.49 3.49
N VAL A 427 0.78 -14.46 2.84
CA VAL A 427 0.05 -13.37 2.17
C VAL A 427 0.61 -13.11 0.77
N ALA A 428 1.09 -14.17 0.10
CA ALA A 428 1.77 -14.06 -1.18
C ALA A 428 0.85 -13.49 -2.28
N THR A 429 -0.45 -13.75 -2.18
CA THR A 429 -1.47 -13.22 -3.09
C THR A 429 -2.33 -12.13 -2.44
N PRO A 430 -2.86 -11.16 -3.23
CA PRO A 430 -3.79 -10.15 -2.69
C PRO A 430 -5.01 -10.77 -2.01
N ARG A 431 -5.47 -11.92 -2.51
CA ARG A 431 -6.60 -12.66 -1.95
C ARG A 431 -6.30 -13.17 -0.54
N GLU A 432 -5.15 -13.83 -0.34
CA GLU A 432 -4.75 -14.34 0.97
C GLU A 432 -4.58 -13.20 1.98
N LEU A 433 -3.96 -12.10 1.56
CA LEU A 433 -3.83 -10.91 2.39
C LEU A 433 -5.21 -10.36 2.81
N GLN A 434 -6.12 -10.19 1.84
CA GLN A 434 -7.46 -9.66 2.09
C GLN A 434 -8.26 -10.58 3.03
N GLU A 435 -8.26 -11.90 2.80
CA GLU A 435 -8.98 -12.87 3.62
C GLU A 435 -8.46 -12.88 5.07
N ARG A 436 -7.14 -12.77 5.27
CA ARG A 436 -6.54 -12.71 6.61
C ARG A 436 -6.82 -11.40 7.31
N ALA A 437 -6.63 -10.28 6.62
CA ALA A 437 -6.94 -8.95 7.16
C ALA A 437 -8.42 -8.89 7.57
N GLN A 438 -9.33 -9.40 6.74
CA GLN A 438 -10.75 -9.46 7.07
C GLN A 438 -11.03 -10.27 8.34
N ARG A 439 -10.37 -11.41 8.56
CA ARG A 439 -10.50 -12.18 9.81
C ARG A 439 -9.99 -11.40 11.03
N VAL A 440 -8.89 -10.65 10.88
CA VAL A 440 -8.37 -9.79 11.95
C VAL A 440 -9.39 -8.71 12.30
N TRP A 441 -9.94 -8.02 11.30
CA TRP A 441 -10.96 -6.98 11.52
C TRP A 441 -12.24 -7.55 12.12
N GLN A 442 -12.71 -8.71 11.67
CA GLN A 442 -13.85 -9.39 12.27
C GLN A 442 -13.60 -9.80 13.72
N ALA A 443 -12.39 -10.27 14.04
CA ALA A 443 -12.02 -10.63 15.41
C ALA A 443 -11.95 -9.40 16.33
N LEU A 444 -11.48 -8.25 15.81
CA LEU A 444 -11.53 -6.98 16.52
C LEU A 444 -12.97 -6.51 16.75
N ALA A 445 -13.80 -6.48 15.69
CA ALA A 445 -15.19 -6.05 15.77
C ALA A 445 -16.04 -6.95 16.69
N ALA A 446 -15.75 -8.25 16.74
CA ALA A 446 -16.39 -9.20 17.64
C ALA A 446 -15.89 -9.13 19.10
N GLY A 447 -14.94 -8.23 19.41
CA GLY A 447 -14.32 -8.12 20.74
C GLY A 447 -13.46 -9.32 21.13
N VAL A 448 -13.11 -10.18 20.18
CA VAL A 448 -12.17 -11.31 20.40
C VAL A 448 -10.76 -10.79 20.56
N LEU A 449 -10.36 -9.85 19.70
CA LEU A 449 -9.13 -9.10 19.85
C LEU A 449 -9.41 -7.81 20.61
N PRO A 450 -8.65 -7.50 21.68
CA PRO A 450 -8.75 -6.20 22.31
C PRO A 450 -8.21 -5.11 21.38
N PRO A 451 -8.74 -3.87 21.47
CA PRO A 451 -8.10 -2.73 20.82
C PRO A 451 -6.63 -2.61 21.27
N PRO A 452 -5.70 -2.32 20.36
CA PRO A 452 -4.28 -2.26 20.69
C PRO A 452 -4.03 -1.10 21.66
N ARG A 453 -3.18 -1.33 22.67
CA ARG A 453 -2.57 -0.23 23.42
C ARG A 453 -1.45 0.33 22.56
N ILE A 454 -1.61 1.58 22.11
CA ILE A 454 -0.73 2.25 21.16
C ILE A 454 0.11 3.31 21.90
N GLU A 455 1.44 3.13 21.86
CA GLU A 455 2.41 4.16 22.22
C GLU A 455 2.83 4.91 20.94
N ARG A 456 2.67 6.24 20.94
CA ARG A 456 2.86 7.08 19.74
C ARG A 456 4.20 7.80 19.80
N PHE A 457 4.91 7.82 18.68
CA PHE A 457 6.13 8.60 18.48
C PHE A 457 6.01 9.39 17.19
N ALA A 458 6.64 10.56 17.10
CA ALA A 458 6.80 11.23 15.82
C ALA A 458 7.70 10.38 14.90
N LEU A 459 7.50 10.43 13.58
CA LEU A 459 8.35 9.73 12.61
C LEU A 459 9.84 10.03 12.80
N ALA A 460 10.19 11.29 13.06
CA ALA A 460 11.56 11.69 13.34
C ALA A 460 12.14 11.12 14.65
N ALA A 461 11.30 10.60 15.54
CA ALA A 461 11.68 9.97 16.80
C ALA A 461 11.74 8.43 16.70
N ALA A 462 11.88 7.87 15.49
CA ALA A 462 11.99 6.43 15.26
C ALA A 462 13.10 5.75 16.09
N GLY A 463 14.23 6.43 16.29
CA GLY A 463 15.30 5.98 17.20
C GLY A 463 14.81 5.74 18.63
N ALA A 464 14.02 6.66 19.18
CA ALA A 464 13.45 6.52 20.53
C ALA A 464 12.41 5.39 20.58
N ALA A 465 11.57 5.23 19.56
CA ALA A 465 10.62 4.12 19.46
C ALA A 465 11.35 2.76 19.43
N HIS A 466 12.47 2.68 18.70
CA HIS A 466 13.32 1.50 18.67
C HIS A 466 13.97 1.20 20.03
N GLN A 467 14.56 2.21 20.71
CA GLN A 467 15.09 2.06 22.07
C GLN A 467 14.03 1.56 23.04
N ARG A 468 12.82 2.13 22.95
CA ARG A 468 11.67 1.73 23.76
C ARG A 468 11.31 0.27 23.55
N LEU A 469 11.26 -0.20 22.30
CA LEU A 469 10.96 -1.60 21.98
C LEU A 469 12.09 -2.55 22.41
N GLU A 470 13.36 -2.18 22.20
CA GLU A 470 14.54 -2.98 22.58
C GLU A 470 14.71 -3.12 24.10
N SER A 471 14.33 -2.09 24.87
CA SER A 471 14.37 -2.12 26.34
C SER A 471 13.46 -3.19 26.95
N ARG A 472 12.54 -3.75 26.15
CA ARG A 472 11.46 -4.66 26.59
C ARG A 472 10.55 -4.02 27.64
N ALA A 473 10.58 -2.71 27.83
CA ALA A 473 9.68 -1.99 28.75
C ALA A 473 8.33 -1.66 28.13
N SER A 474 8.20 -1.76 26.80
CA SER A 474 6.93 -1.55 26.12
C SER A 474 5.91 -2.65 26.40
N THR A 475 4.64 -2.26 26.34
CA THR A 475 3.48 -3.16 26.39
C THR A 475 2.53 -2.77 25.26
N GLY A 476 2.18 -3.71 24.38
CA GLY A 476 1.36 -3.41 23.19
C GLY A 476 2.19 -3.00 21.97
N SER A 477 1.61 -2.14 21.14
CA SER A 477 2.15 -1.72 19.84
C SER A 477 2.71 -0.30 19.90
N LEU A 478 3.76 -0.06 19.12
CA LEU A 478 4.31 1.27 18.91
C LEU A 478 3.98 1.71 17.48
N VAL A 479 3.62 2.97 17.31
CA VAL A 479 3.38 3.56 15.99
C VAL A 479 4.17 4.86 15.82
N LEU A 480 4.59 5.13 14.58
CA LEU A 480 5.16 6.40 14.18
C LEU A 480 4.11 7.23 13.45
N LEU A 481 4.04 8.52 13.80
CA LEU A 481 3.13 9.50 13.19
C LEU A 481 3.93 10.43 12.26
N PRO A 482 3.65 10.45 10.95
CA PRO A 482 4.44 11.19 9.97
C PRO A 482 4.42 12.72 9.97
#